data_AF-A0A914S5Z8-F1
#
_entry.id   AF-A0A914S5Z8-F1
#
_cell.length_a   1.000
_cell.length_b   1.000
_cell.length_c   1.000
_cell.angle_alpha   90.00
_cell.angle_beta   90.00
_cell.angle_gamma   90.00
#
_symmetry.space_group_name_H-M   'P 1'
#
loop_
_entity.id
_entity.type
_entity.pdbx_description
1 polymer ?
#
loop_
_entity_poly.entity_id
_entity_poly.type
_entity_poly.pdbx_seq_one_letter_code
_entity_poly.pdbx_strand_id
1 'polypeptide(L)'
;HFWKFQLLDVLSGIGGVVARKVDYNSNVAFFDQLSITHNTDIFIGMHGSGLTHLLFLPDWAVIFEIYNCEDVSCYYDLARLRGVKYFTWKK
;
A
#
# COMPACT_ATOMS: atom_id res chain seq x y z
N HIS A 1 15.19 -6.80 1.03
CA HIS A 1 15.92 -5.77 1.81
C HIS A 1 16.50 -4.65 0.93
N PHE A 2 16.89 -4.93 -0.32
CA PHE A 2 17.48 -3.94 -1.25
C PHE A 2 16.45 -3.05 -1.99
N TRP A 3 15.35 -3.64 -2.45
CA TRP A 3 14.33 -2.98 -3.29
C TRP A 3 13.64 -1.77 -2.63
N LYS A 4 13.51 -1.79 -1.30
CA LYS A 4 12.79 -0.75 -0.54
C LYS A 4 13.47 0.63 -0.67
N PHE A 5 14.80 0.65 -0.65
CA PHE A 5 15.56 1.91 -0.76
C PHE A 5 15.55 2.45 -2.18
N GLN A 6 15.72 1.57 -3.17
CA GLN A 6 15.64 1.95 -4.59
C GLN A 6 14.25 2.49 -4.97
N LEU A 7 13.18 1.91 -4.43
CA LEU A 7 11.82 2.42 -4.69
C LEU A 7 11.62 3.83 -4.12
N LEU A 8 12.04 4.08 -2.88
CA LEU A 8 11.90 5.41 -2.27
C LEU A 8 12.74 6.46 -3.03
N ASP A 9 13.94 6.08 -3.46
CA ASP A 9 14.81 6.94 -4.25
C ASP A 9 14.15 7.33 -5.58
N VAL A 10 13.60 6.36 -6.31
CA VAL A 10 12.84 6.62 -7.55
C VAL A 10 11.62 7.49 -7.30
N LEU A 11 10.83 7.20 -6.25
CA LEU A 11 9.64 8.00 -5.92
C LEU A 11 10.00 9.44 -5.55
N SER A 12 11.15 9.66 -4.89
CA SER A 12 11.62 11.01 -4.53
C SER A 12 11.99 11.86 -5.74
N GLY A 13 12.32 11.23 -6.87
CA GLY A 13 12.59 11.91 -8.14
C GLY A 13 11.33 12.36 -8.89
N ILE A 14 10.14 11.95 -8.45
CA ILE A 14 8.88 12.31 -9.10
C ILE A 14 8.33 13.58 -8.45
N GLY A 15 8.28 14.68 -9.22
CA GLY A 15 7.74 15.95 -8.74
C GLY A 15 6.29 15.81 -8.25
N GLY A 16 6.00 16.37 -7.07
CA GLY A 16 4.66 16.32 -6.46
C GLY A 16 4.31 15.01 -5.74
N VAL A 17 5.22 14.03 -5.71
CA VAL A 17 5.04 12.80 -4.92
C VAL A 17 5.73 12.93 -3.57
N VAL A 18 4.99 12.64 -2.50
CA VAL A 18 5.54 12.54 -1.14
C VAL A 18 5.56 11.06 -0.76
N ALA A 19 6.75 10.46 -0.78
CA ALA A 19 6.92 9.06 -0.40
C ALA A 19 7.18 8.93 1.10
N ARG A 20 6.39 8.09 1.79
CA ARG A 20 6.59 7.76 3.20
C ARG A 20 6.72 6.25 3.38
N LYS A 21 7.83 5.82 3.99
CA LYS A 21 7.98 4.45 4.48
C LYS A 21 7.28 4.33 5.83
N VAL A 22 6.39 3.36 5.96
CA VAL A 22 5.64 3.09 7.19
C VAL A 22 5.87 1.63 7.58
N ASP A 23 6.12 1.41 8.87
CA ASP A 23 6.18 0.08 9.48
C ASP A 23 5.07 0.00 10.53
N TYR A 24 3.95 -0.66 10.18
CA TYR A 24 2.78 -0.82 11.05
C TYR A 24 3.02 -1.90 12.10
N ASN A 25 3.96 -1.64 13.00
CA ASN A 25 4.25 -2.49 14.15
C ASN A 25 3.51 -1.96 15.41
N SER A 26 3.64 -2.68 16.52
CA SER A 26 2.98 -2.35 17.80
C SER A 26 3.40 -1.01 18.42
N ASN A 27 4.45 -0.35 17.90
CA ASN A 27 4.91 0.95 18.40
C ASN A 27 4.15 2.12 17.77
N VAL A 28 3.33 1.88 16.75
CA VAL A 28 2.47 2.91 16.14
C VAL A 28 1.06 2.74 16.70
N ALA A 29 0.53 3.77 17.37
CA ALA A 29 -0.82 3.70 17.93
C ALA A 29 -1.85 3.49 16.81
N PHE A 30 -2.90 2.71 17.07
CA PHE A 30 -3.87 2.34 16.04
C PHE A 30 -4.48 3.55 15.31
N PHE A 31 -4.81 4.63 16.03
CA PHE A 31 -5.31 5.87 15.42
C PHE A 31 -4.30 6.52 14.47
N ASP A 32 -3.00 6.47 14.79
CA ASP A 32 -1.97 6.98 13.89
C ASP A 32 -1.89 6.09 12.63
N GLN A 33 -2.05 4.78 12.78
CA GLN A 33 -2.08 3.88 11.64
C GLN A 33 -3.26 4.20 10.70
N LEU A 34 -4.44 4.44 11.27
CA LEU A 34 -5.63 4.86 10.51
C LEU A 34 -5.43 6.21 9.83
N SER A 35 -4.90 7.20 10.57
CA SER A 35 -4.66 8.54 10.05
C SER A 35 -3.69 8.52 8.86
N ILE A 36 -2.59 7.76 8.96
CA ILE A 36 -1.66 7.58 7.85
C ILE A 36 -2.36 6.92 6.65
N THR A 37 -3.12 5.85 6.91
CA THR A 37 -3.80 5.08 5.86
C THR A 37 -4.85 5.91 5.12
N HIS A 38 -5.71 6.64 5.84
CA HIS A 38 -6.77 7.46 5.25
C HIS A 38 -6.25 8.64 4.44
N ASN A 39 -5.03 9.12 4.74
CA ASN A 39 -4.38 10.20 4.01
C ASN A 39 -3.34 9.69 2.98
N THR A 40 -3.58 8.50 2.42
CA THR A 40 -2.70 7.89 1.41
C THR A 40 -3.43 7.75 0.06
N ASP A 41 -2.88 8.37 -0.98
CA ASP A 41 -3.39 8.25 -2.35
C ASP A 41 -2.94 6.96 -3.04
N ILE A 42 -1.72 6.50 -2.76
CA ILE A 42 -1.14 5.27 -3.33
C ILE A 42 -0.53 4.43 -2.21
N PHE A 43 -1.14 3.27 -1.97
CA PHE A 43 -0.65 2.30 -1.00
C PHE A 43 0.18 1.21 -1.68
N ILE A 44 1.48 1.16 -1.37
CA ILE A 44 2.42 0.20 -1.96
C ILE A 44 2.82 -0.84 -0.91
N GLY A 45 2.46 -2.10 -1.14
CA GLY A 45 2.64 -3.18 -0.17
C GLY A 45 3.40 -4.39 -0.73
N MET A 46 4.01 -5.15 0.18
CA MET A 46 4.32 -6.56 -0.04
C MET A 46 3.08 -7.37 0.33
N HIS A 47 2.84 -8.50 -0.33
CA HIS A 47 1.71 -9.40 -0.06
C HIS A 47 1.38 -9.56 1.44
N GLY A 48 0.09 -9.58 1.78
CA GLY A 48 -0.43 -9.97 3.10
C GLY A 48 -0.37 -8.95 4.24
N SER A 49 0.59 -8.00 4.26
CA SER A 49 0.76 -7.10 5.43
C SER A 49 -0.15 -5.86 5.43
N GLY A 50 -0.98 -5.66 4.40
CA GLY A 50 -1.83 -4.47 4.23
C GLY A 50 -3.34 -4.73 4.11
N LEU A 51 -3.80 -5.98 4.23
CA LEU A 51 -5.20 -6.36 3.99
C LEU A 51 -6.19 -5.57 4.85
N THR A 52 -5.89 -5.34 6.14
CA THR A 52 -6.77 -4.55 7.01
C THR A 52 -6.69 -3.05 6.71
N HIS A 53 -5.53 -2.54 6.31
CA HIS A 53 -5.34 -1.12 6.00
C HIS A 53 -6.11 -0.71 4.75
N LEU A 54 -6.31 -1.63 3.81
CA LEU A 54 -7.12 -1.41 2.61
C LEU A 54 -8.51 -0.84 2.93
N LEU A 55 -9.14 -1.28 4.03
CA LEU A 55 -10.46 -0.83 4.47
C LEU A 55 -10.52 0.66 4.82
N PHE A 56 -9.39 1.26 5.19
CA PHE A 56 -9.31 2.63 5.68
C PHE A 56 -8.71 3.60 4.65
N LEU A 57 -8.40 3.11 3.44
CA LEU A 57 -7.97 3.96 2.34
C LEU A 57 -9.14 4.84 1.87
N PRO A 58 -8.87 6.06 1.37
CA PRO A 58 -9.89 6.89 0.75
C PRO A 58 -10.39 6.28 -0.56
N ASP A 59 -11.58 6.69 -1.03
CA ASP A 59 -12.26 6.10 -2.19
C ASP A 59 -11.44 6.18 -3.49
N TRP A 60 -10.63 7.22 -3.62
CA TRP A 60 -9.81 7.45 -4.82
C TRP A 60 -8.45 6.75 -4.75
N ALA A 61 -8.13 6.06 -3.66
CA ALA A 61 -6.83 5.45 -3.47
C ALA A 61 -6.54 4.35 -4.49
N VAL A 62 -5.25 4.13 -4.71
CA VAL A 62 -4.72 3.08 -5.56
C VAL A 62 -3.84 2.15 -4.74
N ILE A 63 -3.97 0.85 -4.96
CA ILE A 63 -3.14 -0.18 -4.32
C ILE A 63 -2.19 -0.76 -5.34
N PHE A 64 -0.92 -0.82 -4.97
CA PHE A 64 0.13 -1.45 -5.76
C PHE A 64 0.77 -2.59 -4.97
N GLU A 65 0.54 -3.82 -5.42
CA GLU A 65 1.18 -5.01 -4.85
C GLU A 65 2.50 -5.30 -5.57
N ILE A 66 3.62 -5.24 -4.83
CA ILE A 66 4.96 -5.46 -5.43
C ILE A 66 5.24 -6.94 -5.68
N TYR A 67 4.80 -7.81 -4.79
CA TYR A 67 5.03 -9.24 -4.86
C TYR A 67 3.76 -9.95 -4.47
N ASN A 68 3.37 -10.93 -5.27
CA ASN A 68 2.18 -11.74 -5.10
C ASN A 68 2.64 -13.14 -4.70
N CYS A 69 2.27 -13.61 -3.51
CA CYS A 69 2.67 -14.93 -3.02
C CYS A 69 1.43 -15.80 -2.89
N GLU A 70 1.33 -16.84 -3.71
CA GLU A 70 0.42 -18.00 -3.55
C GLU A 70 -1.10 -17.74 -3.53
N ASP A 71 -1.60 -16.50 -3.50
CA ASP A 71 -3.01 -16.16 -3.74
C ASP A 71 -3.19 -14.78 -4.39
N VAL A 72 -3.15 -14.78 -5.72
CA VAL A 72 -3.36 -13.59 -6.59
C VAL A 72 -4.72 -12.93 -6.37
N SER A 73 -5.72 -13.72 -5.95
CA SER A 73 -7.10 -13.26 -5.91
C SER A 73 -7.36 -12.45 -4.65
N CYS A 74 -6.64 -12.67 -3.56
CA CYS A 74 -6.96 -12.05 -2.27
C CYS A 74 -6.90 -10.50 -2.28
N TYR A 75 -5.82 -9.91 -2.80
CA TYR A 75 -5.71 -8.44 -2.90
C TYR A 75 -6.63 -7.86 -3.99
N TYR A 76 -6.78 -8.58 -5.10
CA TYR A 76 -7.66 -8.17 -6.19
C TYR A 76 -9.13 -8.14 -5.76
N ASP A 77 -9.61 -9.21 -5.13
CA ASP A 77 -10.98 -9.33 -4.65
C ASP A 77 -11.25 -8.33 -3.55
N LEU A 78 -10.31 -8.14 -2.61
CA LEU A 78 -10.51 -7.16 -1.55
C LEU A 78 -10.51 -5.72 -2.08
N ALA A 79 -9.61 -5.37 -2.99
CA ALA A 79 -9.61 -4.05 -3.65
C ALA A 79 -10.90 -3.85 -4.45
N ARG A 80 -11.40 -4.88 -5.12
CA ARG A 80 -12.68 -4.87 -5.84
C ARG A 80 -13.87 -4.70 -4.90
N LEU A 81 -13.90 -5.40 -3.77
CA LEU A 81 -14.96 -5.29 -2.76
C LEU A 81 -14.99 -3.90 -2.12
N ARG A 82 -13.82 -3.33 -1.85
CA ARG A 82 -13.69 -1.95 -1.36
C ARG A 82 -14.07 -0.95 -2.47
N GLY A 83 -13.76 -1.25 -3.73
CA GLY A 83 -13.97 -0.36 -4.87
C GLY A 83 -12.80 0.58 -5.14
N VAL A 84 -11.58 0.20 -4.76
CA VAL A 84 -10.35 0.96 -5.04
C VAL A 84 -9.57 0.36 -6.22
N LYS A 85 -8.76 1.17 -6.90
CA LYS A 85 -7.97 0.70 -8.05
C LYS A 85 -6.83 -0.19 -7.59
N TYR A 86 -6.54 -1.25 -8.36
CA TYR A 86 -5.53 -2.25 -8.03
C TYR A 86 -4.54 -2.47 -9.19
N PHE A 87 -3.25 -2.51 -8.86
CA PHE A 87 -2.14 -2.83 -9.76
C PHE A 87 -1.18 -3.81 -9.08
N THR A 88 -0.51 -4.66 -9.87
CA THR A 88 0.52 -5.60 -9.39
C THR A 88 1.69 -5.69 -10.38
N TRP A 89 2.89 -5.98 -9.90
CA TRP A 89 4.13 -6.00 -10.71
C TRP A 89 4.16 -7.12 -11.77
N LYS A 90 3.62 -8.30 -11.44
CA LYS A 90 3.42 -9.42 -12.38
C LYS A 90 2.07 -10.07 -12.12
N LYS A 91 1.31 -10.33 -13.19
CA LYS A 91 0.09 -11.15 -13.12
C LYS A 91 0.44 -12.63 -12.99
#